data_AF-A0A8S3HWL6-F1
#
_entry.id   AF-A0A8S3HWL6-F1
#
_cell.length_a   1.000
_cell.length_b   1.000
_cell.length_c   1.000
_cell.angle_alpha   90.00
_cell.angle_beta   90.00
_cell.angle_gamma   90.00
#
_symmetry.space_group_name_H-M   'P 1'
#
loop_
_entity.id
_entity.type
_entity.pdbx_description
1 polymer ?
#
loop_
_entity_poly.entity_id
_entity_poly.type
_entity_poly.pdbx_seq_one_letter_code
_entity_poly.pdbx_strand_id
1 'polypeptide(L)'
;MARHITKLSSSFIPGHQEDPSEFLVVLFDHLIQCLSSTRSSDAANLSSTIHIIFGIILESSIKFTQCLNENSKQSYESTWSISIISYLTLEQALDGFCSVEELAGDDKFYCSNCQAKVLGLKSTKLNHVSPVIFIELKRVWVSACACVEK
;
A
#
# COMPACT_ATOMS: atom_id res chain seq x y z
N MET A 1 -4.05 14.21 -22.31
CA MET A 1 -4.60 13.59 -21.08
C MET A 1 -5.42 14.57 -20.25
N ALA A 2 -4.90 15.73 -19.85
CA ALA A 2 -5.59 16.68 -18.95
C ALA A 2 -7.04 17.05 -19.32
N ARG A 3 -7.37 17.20 -20.62
CA ARG A 3 -8.73 17.54 -21.09
C ARG A 3 -9.79 16.44 -20.90
N HIS A 4 -9.36 15.20 -20.66
CA HIS A 4 -10.24 14.05 -20.49
C HIS A 4 -10.05 13.36 -19.14
N ILE A 5 -9.36 14.00 -18.19
CA ILE A 5 -9.10 13.42 -16.87
C ILE A 5 -10.41 13.14 -16.10
N THR A 6 -11.44 13.96 -16.34
CA THR A 6 -12.79 13.77 -15.79
C THR A 6 -13.50 12.51 -16.32
N LYS A 7 -13.02 11.92 -17.42
CA LYS A 7 -13.50 10.61 -17.90
C LYS A 7 -12.92 9.45 -17.11
N LEU A 8 -11.76 9.63 -16.47
CA LEU A 8 -11.13 8.62 -15.62
C LEU A 8 -11.85 8.56 -14.27
N SER A 9 -12.05 9.72 -13.64
CA SER A 9 -12.85 9.88 -12.43
C SER A 9 -13.44 11.29 -12.37
N SER A 10 -14.67 11.39 -11.87
CA SER A 10 -15.33 12.67 -11.61
C SER A 10 -14.65 13.48 -10.51
N SER A 11 -13.82 12.84 -9.68
CA SER A 11 -13.09 13.48 -8.58
C SER A 11 -11.91 14.34 -9.07
N PHE A 12 -11.39 14.08 -10.27
CA PHE A 12 -10.25 14.82 -10.81
C PHE A 12 -10.67 16.14 -11.44
N ILE A 13 -10.06 17.22 -10.97
CA ILE A 13 -10.34 18.59 -11.43
C ILE A 13 -9.22 19.05 -12.35
N PRO A 14 -9.50 19.41 -13.62
CA PRO A 14 -8.48 19.93 -14.52
C PRO A 14 -7.75 21.14 -13.92
N GLY A 15 -6.42 21.07 -13.86
CA GLY A 15 -5.57 22.13 -13.30
C GLY A 15 -5.26 21.98 -11.81
N HIS A 16 -5.86 21.00 -11.12
CA HIS A 16 -5.48 20.64 -9.76
C HIS A 16 -4.32 19.65 -9.77
N GLN A 17 -3.52 19.69 -8.70
CA GLN A 17 -2.44 18.72 -8.48
C GLN A 17 -3.03 17.52 -7.72
N GLU A 18 -2.89 16.34 -8.31
CA GLU A 18 -3.37 15.08 -7.75
C GLU A 18 -2.21 14.28 -7.13
N ASP A 19 -2.54 13.39 -6.19
CA ASP A 19 -1.59 12.41 -5.71
C ASP A 19 -1.27 11.38 -6.82
N PRO A 20 0.02 11.18 -7.19
CA PRO A 20 0.38 10.26 -8.27
C PRO A 20 -0.02 8.80 -8.02
N SER A 21 -0.01 8.36 -6.76
CA SER A 21 -0.38 6.98 -6.39
C SER A 21 -1.88 6.77 -6.54
N GLU A 22 -2.70 7.72 -6.09
CA GLU A 22 -4.16 7.69 -6.26
C GLU A 22 -4.53 7.74 -7.75
N PHE A 23 -3.86 8.62 -8.51
CA PHE A 23 -4.07 8.71 -9.95
C PHE A 23 -3.78 7.38 -10.67
N LEU A 24 -2.71 6.67 -10.31
CA LEU A 24 -2.36 5.38 -10.91
C LEU A 24 -3.40 4.30 -10.63
N VAL A 25 -3.92 4.24 -9.40
CA VAL A 25 -4.99 3.29 -9.04
C VAL A 25 -6.23 3.54 -9.90
N VAL A 26 -6.69 4.79 -9.97
CA VAL A 26 -7.85 5.16 -10.78
C VAL A 26 -7.63 4.88 -12.27
N LEU A 27 -6.42 5.15 -12.77
CA LEU A 27 -6.07 4.88 -14.16
C LEU A 27 -6.12 3.38 -14.48
N PHE A 28 -5.56 2.54 -13.62
CA PHE A 28 -5.58 1.08 -13.80
C PHE A 28 -6.99 0.51 -13.73
N ASP A 29 -7.80 0.95 -12.77
CA ASP A 29 -9.20 0.54 -12.68
C ASP A 29 -9.99 0.92 -13.95
N HIS A 30 -9.78 2.13 -14.46
CA HIS A 30 -10.41 2.57 -15.70
C HIS A 30 -9.95 1.75 -16.92
N LEU A 31 -8.64 1.45 -17.02
CA LEU A 31 -8.11 0.61 -18.10
C LEU A 31 -8.70 -0.80 -18.06
N ILE A 32 -8.80 -1.39 -16.87
CA ILE A 32 -9.43 -2.70 -16.66
C ILE A 32 -10.89 -2.63 -17.15
N GLN A 33 -11.64 -1.61 -16.76
CA GLN A 33 -13.03 -1.44 -17.16
C GLN A 33 -13.18 -1.28 -18.69
N CYS A 34 -12.39 -0.40 -19.32
CA CYS A 34 -12.42 -0.19 -20.75
C CYS A 34 -12.15 -1.48 -21.52
N LEU A 35 -11.07 -2.19 -21.17
CA LEU A 35 -10.68 -3.42 -21.84
C LEU A 35 -11.69 -4.56 -21.59
N SER A 36 -12.25 -4.66 -20.38
CA SER A 36 -13.31 -5.61 -20.04
C SER A 36 -14.59 -5.39 -20.86
N SER A 37 -14.95 -4.12 -21.12
CA SER A 37 -16.11 -3.78 -21.93
C SER A 37 -15.99 -4.19 -23.40
N THR A 38 -14.76 -4.39 -23.90
CA THR A 38 -14.48 -4.82 -25.28
C THR A 38 -14.40 -6.34 -25.46
N ARG A 39 -14.22 -7.09 -24.37
CA ARG A 39 -14.07 -8.56 -24.36
C ARG A 39 -14.95 -9.14 -23.26
N SER A 40 -16.20 -9.45 -23.59
CA SER A 40 -17.27 -9.79 -22.65
C SER A 40 -17.02 -11.01 -21.73
N SER A 41 -16.00 -11.84 -22.00
CA SER A 41 -15.62 -13.00 -21.17
C SER A 41 -14.35 -12.82 -20.33
N ASP A 42 -13.55 -11.78 -20.56
CA ASP A 42 -12.14 -11.73 -20.10
C ASP A 42 -11.89 -10.77 -18.93
N ALA A 43 -12.93 -10.14 -18.37
CA ALA A 43 -12.77 -9.07 -17.37
C ALA A 43 -11.93 -9.50 -16.15
N ALA A 44 -12.18 -10.71 -15.61
CA ALA A 44 -11.40 -11.27 -14.51
C ALA A 44 -9.94 -11.57 -14.92
N ASN A 45 -9.72 -12.06 -16.14
CA ASN A 45 -8.38 -12.32 -16.70
C ASN A 45 -7.60 -11.03 -16.95
N LEU A 46 -8.31 -9.91 -17.17
CA LEU A 46 -7.69 -8.67 -17.53
C LEU A 46 -7.36 -7.80 -16.30
N SER A 47 -8.21 -7.82 -15.28
CA SER A 47 -7.84 -7.35 -13.94
C SER A 47 -6.57 -8.07 -13.47
N SER A 48 -6.53 -9.41 -13.57
CA SER A 48 -5.31 -10.15 -13.24
C SER A 48 -4.13 -9.79 -14.13
N THR A 49 -4.33 -9.54 -15.43
CA THR A 49 -3.23 -9.13 -16.33
C THR A 49 -2.60 -7.79 -15.92
N ILE A 50 -3.39 -6.77 -15.60
CA ILE A 50 -2.85 -5.47 -15.14
C ILE A 50 -2.09 -5.67 -13.82
N HIS A 51 -2.61 -6.45 -12.89
CA HIS A 51 -1.91 -6.78 -11.65
C HIS A 51 -0.66 -7.65 -11.86
N ILE A 52 -0.60 -8.49 -12.90
CA ILE A 52 0.57 -9.32 -13.26
C ILE A 52 1.68 -8.46 -13.88
N ILE A 53 1.34 -7.35 -14.56
CA ILE A 53 2.33 -6.49 -15.21
C ILE A 53 2.83 -5.42 -14.25
N PHE A 54 1.95 -4.84 -13.43
CA PHE A 54 2.23 -3.65 -12.63
C PHE A 54 2.07 -3.82 -11.12
N GLY A 55 1.52 -4.94 -10.65
CA GLY A 55 1.18 -5.14 -9.25
C GLY A 55 2.29 -5.75 -8.41
N ILE A 56 2.18 -5.62 -7.10
CA ILE A 56 2.99 -6.35 -6.13
C ILE A 56 2.07 -7.02 -5.11
N ILE A 57 2.58 -8.07 -4.47
CA ILE A 57 1.91 -8.70 -3.32
C ILE A 57 2.79 -8.50 -2.10
N LEU A 58 2.24 -7.83 -1.09
CA LEU A 58 2.86 -7.69 0.22
C LEU A 58 2.22 -8.69 1.18
N GLU A 59 3.04 -9.32 2.00
CA GLU A 59 2.57 -10.16 3.10
C GLU A 59 2.92 -9.47 4.43
N SER A 60 1.90 -9.09 5.19
CA SER A 60 2.06 -8.54 6.53
C SER A 60 1.74 -9.60 7.57
N SER A 61 2.74 -9.98 8.34
CA SER A 61 2.64 -10.92 9.46
C SER A 61 2.68 -10.19 10.78
N ILE A 62 1.82 -10.60 11.71
CA ILE A 62 1.81 -10.16 13.11
C ILE A 62 2.04 -11.38 13.98
N LYS A 63 3.13 -11.37 14.72
CA LYS A 63 3.43 -12.36 15.75
C LYS A 63 3.15 -11.78 17.12
N PHE A 64 2.26 -12.40 17.87
CA PHE A 64 1.96 -11.97 19.23
C PHE A 64 3.04 -12.48 20.19
N THR A 65 3.39 -11.71 21.21
CA THR A 65 4.44 -12.14 22.17
C THR A 65 3.88 -12.97 23.32
N GLN A 66 2.60 -12.81 23.64
CA GLN A 66 1.93 -13.54 24.72
C GLN A 66 1.34 -14.89 24.29
N CYS A 67 1.12 -15.08 22.99
CA CYS A 67 0.75 -16.38 22.43
C CYS A 67 1.60 -16.63 21.19
N LEU A 68 2.00 -17.88 20.96
CA LEU A 68 2.82 -18.26 19.80
C LEU A 68 2.04 -18.23 18.47
N ASN A 69 0.89 -17.55 18.43
CA ASN A 69 0.08 -17.41 17.24
C ASN A 69 0.64 -16.32 16.34
N GLU A 70 0.50 -16.57 15.04
CA GLU A 70 0.86 -15.65 13.97
C GLU A 70 -0.37 -15.43 13.10
N ASN A 71 -0.59 -14.19 12.68
CA ASN A 71 -1.61 -13.84 11.71
C ASN A 71 -0.94 -13.16 10.53
N SER A 72 -1.03 -13.74 9.34
CA SER A 72 -0.53 -13.14 8.12
C SER A 72 -1.67 -12.76 7.17
N LYS A 73 -1.48 -11.64 6.47
CA LYS A 73 -2.41 -11.13 5.47
C LYS A 73 -1.65 -10.70 4.23
N GLN A 74 -2.12 -11.13 3.08
CA GLN A 74 -1.64 -10.64 1.79
C GLN A 74 -2.45 -9.41 1.34
N SER A 75 -1.76 -8.41 0.81
CA SER A 75 -2.37 -7.28 0.09
C SER A 75 -1.78 -7.15 -1.30
N TYR A 76 -2.63 -6.76 -2.25
CA TYR A 76 -2.25 -6.47 -3.62
C TYR A 76 -2.14 -4.95 -3.75
N GLU A 77 -1.01 -4.46 -4.21
CA GLU A 77 -0.76 -3.02 -4.36
C GLU A 77 -0.32 -2.71 -5.80
N SER A 78 -0.76 -1.57 -6.33
CA SER A 78 -0.30 -1.05 -7.63
C SER A 78 0.99 -0.22 -7.52
N THR A 79 1.31 0.21 -6.29
CA THR A 79 2.48 1.04 -5.98
C THR A 79 3.11 0.58 -4.67
N TRP A 80 4.44 0.55 -4.62
CA TRP A 80 5.18 0.28 -3.39
C TRP A 80 5.58 1.58 -2.70
N SER A 81 4.87 1.97 -1.66
CA SER A 81 5.18 3.18 -0.91
C SER A 81 6.26 2.94 0.15
N ILE A 82 7.43 3.56 -0.03
CA ILE A 82 8.61 3.41 0.82
C ILE A 82 8.95 4.72 1.52
N SER A 83 9.08 4.69 2.85
CA SER A 83 9.61 5.81 3.61
C SER A 83 11.12 5.89 3.45
N ILE A 84 11.62 7.05 3.00
CA ILE A 84 13.07 7.29 2.83
C ILE A 84 13.64 8.29 3.84
N ILE A 85 12.83 8.72 4.80
CA ILE A 85 13.20 9.80 5.74
C ILE A 85 14.41 9.41 6.60
N SER A 86 14.50 8.14 6.99
CA SER A 86 15.54 7.63 7.90
C SER A 86 16.69 6.92 7.18
N TYR A 87 16.74 6.97 5.85
CA TYR A 87 17.63 6.13 5.04
C TYR A 87 18.36 6.93 3.96
N LEU A 88 19.61 6.58 3.68
CA LEU A 88 20.45 7.28 2.70
C LEU A 88 20.35 6.67 1.30
N THR A 89 19.93 5.41 1.22
CA THR A 89 19.84 4.63 -0.01
C THR A 89 18.48 3.95 -0.10
N LEU A 90 18.06 3.61 -1.31
CA LEU A 90 16.79 2.91 -1.52
C LEU A 90 16.85 1.51 -0.89
N GLU A 91 17.98 0.83 -1.01
CA GLU A 91 18.23 -0.49 -0.44
C GLU A 91 18.01 -0.50 1.07
N GLN A 92 18.59 0.47 1.79
CA GLN A 92 18.35 0.63 3.23
C GLN A 92 16.88 0.89 3.56
N ALA A 93 16.18 1.67 2.73
CA ALA A 93 14.76 1.95 2.93
C ALA A 93 13.88 0.71 2.69
N LEU A 94 14.23 -0.12 1.71
CA LEU A 94 13.56 -1.40 1.43
C LEU A 94 13.80 -2.42 2.54
N ASP A 95 15.04 -2.50 3.06
CA ASP A 95 15.38 -3.34 4.21
C ASP A 95 14.64 -2.87 5.45
N GLY A 96 14.58 -1.56 5.67
CA GLY A 96 13.81 -0.93 6.74
C GLY A 96 12.31 -1.21 6.62
N PHE A 97 11.75 -1.15 5.42
CA PHE A 97 10.35 -1.50 5.16
C PHE A 97 10.06 -2.97 5.49
N CYS A 98 11.01 -3.87 5.22
CA CYS A 98 10.88 -5.30 5.53
C CYS A 98 11.28 -5.66 6.96
N SER A 99 11.73 -4.69 7.76
CA SER A 99 12.17 -4.93 9.13
C SER A 99 10.99 -5.23 10.06
N VAL A 100 11.30 -5.89 11.18
CA VAL A 100 10.29 -6.13 12.21
C VAL A 100 10.09 -4.85 13.00
N GLU A 101 8.86 -4.36 13.03
CA GLU A 101 8.45 -3.24 13.87
C GLU A 101 7.68 -3.76 15.10
N GLU A 102 8.01 -3.19 16.26
CA GLU A 102 7.27 -3.45 17.49
C GLU A 102 6.13 -2.43 17.61
N LEU A 103 4.90 -2.92 17.66
CA LEU A 103 3.74 -2.08 17.90
C LEU A 103 3.40 -2.12 19.39
N ALA A 104 3.80 -1.05 20.06
CA ALA A 104 3.63 -0.83 21.49
C ALA A 104 2.64 0.32 21.77
N GLY A 105 2.27 0.52 23.03
CA GLY A 105 1.36 1.61 23.43
C GLY A 105 -0.07 1.44 22.90
N ASP A 106 -0.60 2.49 22.27
CA ASP A 106 -1.97 2.54 21.74
C ASP A 106 -2.16 1.69 20.48
N ASP A 107 -1.07 1.37 19.78
CA ASP A 107 -1.04 0.59 18.53
C ASP A 107 -1.03 -0.93 18.73
N LYS A 108 -1.26 -1.41 19.96
CA LYS A 108 -1.35 -2.85 20.26
C LYS A 108 -2.49 -3.52 19.48
N PHE A 109 -2.20 -4.68 18.90
CA PHE A 109 -3.21 -5.50 18.23
C PHE A 109 -4.10 -6.25 19.22
N TYR A 110 -5.38 -6.36 18.88
CA TYR A 110 -6.30 -7.26 19.56
C TYR A 110 -6.03 -8.70 19.13
N CYS A 111 -5.64 -9.55 20.06
CA CYS A 111 -5.47 -10.98 19.81
C CYS A 111 -6.76 -11.72 20.16
N SER A 112 -7.43 -12.31 19.17
CA SER A 112 -8.65 -13.10 19.39
C SER A 112 -8.43 -14.32 20.28
N ASN A 113 -7.21 -14.85 20.36
CA ASN A 113 -6.91 -15.98 21.24
C ASN A 113 -6.71 -15.54 22.70
N CYS A 114 -6.00 -14.43 22.93
CA CYS A 114 -5.80 -13.88 24.27
C CYS A 114 -7.00 -13.05 24.76
N GLN A 115 -7.94 -12.70 23.87
CA GLN A 115 -9.07 -11.81 24.13
C GLN A 115 -8.64 -10.46 24.74
N ALA A 116 -7.48 -9.96 24.32
CA ALA A 116 -6.85 -8.77 24.89
C ALA A 116 -5.99 -8.03 23.86
N LYS A 117 -5.72 -6.74 24.12
CA LYS A 117 -4.69 -5.98 23.40
C LYS A 117 -3.31 -6.40 23.90
N VAL A 118 -2.53 -7.03 23.03
CA VAL A 118 -1.21 -7.55 23.36
C VAL A 118 -0.17 -6.92 22.44
N LEU A 119 1.09 -6.97 22.89
CA LEU A 119 2.22 -6.52 22.08
C LEU A 119 2.37 -7.45 20.88
N GLY A 120 2.49 -6.85 19.70
CA GLY A 120 2.65 -7.55 18.43
C GLY A 120 3.92 -7.10 17.73
N LEU A 121 4.65 -8.06 17.18
CA LEU A 121 5.73 -7.82 16.24
C LEU A 121 5.14 -7.89 14.84
N LYS A 122 5.10 -6.76 14.14
CA LYS A 122 4.65 -6.70 12.75
C LYS A 122 5.86 -6.76 11.83
N SER A 123 5.75 -7.53 10.78
CA SER A 123 6.73 -7.57 9.70
C SER A 123 5.98 -7.60 8.37
N THR A 124 6.48 -6.85 7.40
CA THR A 124 5.94 -6.86 6.05
C THR A 124 7.01 -7.39 5.11
N LYS A 125 6.64 -8.24 4.17
CA LYS A 125 7.55 -8.80 3.17
C LYS A 125 6.96 -8.64 1.78
N LEU A 126 7.84 -8.51 0.81
CA LEU A 126 7.49 -8.56 -0.60
C LEU A 126 7.37 -10.02 -1.03
N ASN A 127 6.15 -10.50 -1.23
CA ASN A 127 5.87 -11.88 -1.61
C ASN A 127 5.91 -12.10 -3.13
N HIS A 128 5.48 -11.10 -3.92
CA HIS A 128 5.53 -11.15 -5.38
C HIS A 128 5.81 -9.77 -5.97
N VAL A 129 6.55 -9.76 -7.08
CA VAL A 129 6.93 -8.56 -7.84
C VAL A 129 6.63 -8.78 -9.31
N SER A 130 5.88 -7.86 -9.91
CA SER A 130 5.62 -7.88 -11.35
C SER A 130 6.80 -7.33 -12.17
N PRO A 131 6.84 -7.57 -13.50
CA PRO A 131 7.92 -7.10 -14.35
C PRO A 131 8.15 -5.58 -14.33
N VAL A 132 7.10 -4.80 -14.08
CA VAL A 132 7.18 -3.35 -13.91
C VAL A 132 6.68 -3.00 -12.52
N ILE A 133 7.47 -2.21 -11.79
CA ILE A 133 7.10 -1.73 -10.46
C ILE A 133 7.10 -0.21 -10.38
N PHE A 134 6.13 0.32 -9.64
CA PHE A 134 6.09 1.72 -9.24
C PHE A 134 6.49 1.82 -7.79
N ILE A 135 7.59 2.53 -7.50
CA ILE A 135 8.02 2.81 -6.12
C ILE A 135 7.72 4.27 -5.83
N GLU A 136 6.86 4.50 -4.84
CA GLU A 136 6.51 5.83 -4.34
C GLU A 136 7.40 6.15 -3.14
N LEU A 137 8.19 7.23 -3.24
CA LEU A 137 9.11 7.64 -2.17
C LEU A 137 8.42 8.65 -1.24
N LYS A 138 8.07 8.20 -0.04
CA LYS A 138 7.47 9.05 1.00
C LYS A 138 8.55 9.93 1.63
N ARG A 139 8.49 11.22 1.29
CA ARG A 139 9.44 12.27 1.70
C ARG A 139 8.94 13.17 2.82
N VAL A 140 7.67 13.06 3.20
CA VAL A 140 7.00 14.01 4.10
C VAL A 140 6.71 13.34 5.44
N TRP A 141 6.99 14.06 6.53
CA TRP A 141 6.48 13.75 7.87
C TRP A 141 5.38 14.75 8.21
N VAL A 142 4.27 14.26 8.78
CA VAL A 142 3.30 15.14 9.45
C VAL A 142 3.81 15.38 10.86
N SER A 143 4.19 16.63 11.13
CA SER A 143 4.45 17.08 12.48
C SER A 143 3.17 17.05 13.29
N ALA A 144 3.06 16.12 14.23
CA ALA A 144 2.19 16.33 15.38
C ALA A 144 2.81 17.46 16.23
N CYS A 145 2.73 18.71 15.76
CA CYS A 145 2.84 19.86 16.64
C CYS A 145 1.60 19.86 17.52
N ALA A 146 1.67 19.18 18.67
CA ALA A 146 0.79 19.48 19.78
C ALA A 146 1.08 20.92 20.20
N CYS A 147 0.20 21.85 19.83
CA CYS A 147 0.14 23.15 20.48
C CYS A 147 -0.14 22.90 21.97
N VAL A 148 0.90 22.96 22.80
CA VAL A 148 0.75 23.22 24.22
C VAL A 148 0.49 24.72 24.33
N GLU A 149 -0.78 25.11 24.28
CA GLU A 149 -1.18 26.43 24.78
C GLU A 149 -1.02 26.41 26.30
N LYS A 150 -0.25 27.38 26.80
CA LYS A 150 -0.06 27.69 28.23
C LYS A 150 -1.24 28.49 28.75
#